data_AF-A0A2V9UXH9-F1
#
_entry.id   AF-A0A2V9UXH9-F1
#
_cell.length_a   1.000
_cell.length_b   1.000
_cell.length_c   1.000
_cell.angle_alpha   90.00
_cell.angle_beta   90.00
_cell.angle_gamma   90.00
#
_symmetry.space_group_name_H-M   'P 1'
#
loop_
_entity.id
_entity.type
_entity.pdbx_description
1 polymer ?
#
loop_
_entity_poly.entity_id
_entity_poly.type
_entity_poly.pdbx_seq_one_letter_code
_entity_poly.pdbx_strand_id
1 'polypeptide(L)'
;TASVVSGGIFAEASSAQVERLRSFGRSVGLAFQIVDDVLDVTQTSEQLGKTAGKDTAAEKTTYPALFGIDESLQKADALVDQACDELARSRVALLKPKPTIISCGVEGPLLL
;
A
#
# COMPACT_ATOMS: atom_id res chain seq x y z
N THR A 1 -1.19 2.73 -11.68
CA THR A 1 -2.02 2.17 -12.77
C THR A 1 -1.50 2.43 -14.18
N ALA A 2 -1.22 3.68 -14.59
CA ALA A 2 -0.81 3.97 -15.97
C ALA A 2 0.40 3.14 -16.42
N SER A 3 1.45 3.06 -15.60
CA SER A 3 2.69 2.34 -15.92
C SER A 3 2.47 0.86 -16.26
N VAL A 4 1.63 0.14 -15.50
CA VAL A 4 1.38 -1.29 -15.73
C VAL A 4 0.50 -1.54 -16.95
N VAL A 5 -0.49 -0.68 -17.20
CA VAL A 5 -1.35 -0.76 -18.38
C VAL A 5 -0.55 -0.47 -19.65
N SER A 6 0.28 0.57 -19.64
CA SER A 6 1.14 0.92 -20.78
C SER A 6 2.10 -0.22 -21.13
N GLY A 7 2.72 -0.85 -20.12
CA GLY A 7 3.57 -2.03 -20.33
C GLY A 7 2.81 -3.22 -20.91
N GLY A 8 1.59 -3.47 -20.45
CA GLY A 8 0.73 -4.53 -21.00
C GLY A 8 0.35 -4.28 -22.47
N ILE A 9 -0.03 -3.06 -22.82
CA ILE A 9 -0.36 -2.69 -24.21
C ILE A 9 0.88 -2.84 -25.11
N PHE A 10 2.04 -2.37 -24.65
CA PHE A 10 3.30 -2.51 -25.40
C PHE A 10 3.69 -3.98 -25.62
N ALA A 11 3.39 -4.85 -24.66
CA ALA A 11 3.60 -6.29 -24.77
C ALA A 11 2.47 -7.05 -25.49
N GLU A 12 1.59 -6.33 -26.21
CA GLU A 12 0.46 -6.90 -26.96
C GLU A 12 -0.49 -7.76 -26.10
N ALA A 13 -0.64 -7.42 -24.81
CA ALA A 13 -1.57 -8.10 -23.92
C ALA A 13 -3.01 -7.99 -24.43
N SER A 14 -3.77 -9.07 -24.31
CA SER A 14 -5.20 -9.07 -24.65
C SER A 14 -5.98 -8.05 -23.81
N SER A 15 -7.13 -7.61 -24.30
CA SER A 15 -8.02 -6.69 -23.57
C SER A 15 -8.35 -7.19 -22.16
N ALA A 16 -8.58 -8.50 -22.00
CA ALA A 16 -8.84 -9.12 -20.71
C ALA A 16 -7.62 -9.08 -19.77
N GLN A 17 -6.40 -9.18 -20.29
CA GLN A 17 -5.18 -9.02 -19.50
C GLN A 17 -4.95 -7.56 -19.12
N VAL A 18 -5.18 -6.63 -20.04
CA VAL A 18 -5.07 -5.18 -19.77
C VAL A 18 -6.04 -4.76 -18.66
N GLU A 19 -7.28 -5.27 -18.65
CA GLU A 19 -8.21 -4.95 -17.57
C GLU A 19 -7.78 -5.53 -16.23
N ARG A 20 -7.22 -6.75 -16.20
CA ARG A 20 -6.61 -7.30 -14.98
C ARG A 20 -5.43 -6.45 -14.49
N LEU A 21 -4.57 -5.99 -15.38
CA LEU A 21 -3.47 -5.07 -15.03
C LEU A 21 -4.00 -3.72 -14.50
N ARG A 22 -5.15 -3.26 -15.00
CA ARG A 22 -5.82 -2.06 -14.49
C ARG A 22 -6.34 -2.27 -13.08
N SER A 23 -7.02 -3.40 -12.81
CA SER A 23 -7.47 -3.77 -11.46
C SER A 23 -6.31 -3.91 -10.49
N PHE A 24 -5.27 -4.66 -10.87
CA PHE A 24 -4.01 -4.75 -10.13
C PHE A 24 -3.44 -3.37 -9.78
N GLY A 25 -3.28 -2.50 -10.79
CA GLY A 25 -2.68 -1.19 -10.60
C GLY A 25 -3.50 -0.26 -9.71
N ARG A 26 -4.84 -0.41 -9.69
CA ARG A 26 -5.73 0.33 -8.79
C ARG A 26 -5.59 -0.15 -7.36
N SER A 27 -5.62 -1.47 -7.12
CA SER A 27 -5.51 -2.04 -5.78
C SER A 27 -4.17 -1.72 -5.13
N VAL A 28 -3.05 -1.93 -5.85
CA VAL A 28 -1.71 -1.59 -5.34
C VAL A 28 -1.57 -0.09 -5.12
N GLY A 29 -2.06 0.74 -6.05
CA GLY A 29 -1.98 2.19 -5.93
C GLY A 29 -2.73 2.71 -4.70
N LEU A 30 -3.91 2.15 -4.40
CA LEU A 30 -4.67 2.52 -3.22
C LEU A 30 -4.00 2.02 -1.94
N ALA A 31 -3.52 0.77 -1.91
CA ALA A 31 -2.77 0.24 -0.76
C ALA A 31 -1.56 1.11 -0.43
N PHE A 32 -0.81 1.54 -1.45
CA PHE A 32 0.34 2.42 -1.28
C PHE A 32 -0.05 3.76 -0.64
N GLN A 33 -1.14 4.39 -1.07
CA GLN A 33 -1.60 5.64 -0.47
C GLN A 33 -2.01 5.47 1.00
N ILE A 34 -2.67 4.36 1.34
CA ILE A 34 -3.09 4.09 2.73
C ILE A 34 -1.85 3.94 3.62
N VAL A 35 -0.83 3.20 3.16
CA VAL A 35 0.41 3.03 3.92
C VAL A 35 1.17 4.35 4.05
N ASP A 36 1.23 5.16 2.99
CA ASP A 36 1.85 6.50 3.01
C ASP A 36 1.17 7.41 4.05
N ASP A 37 -0.17 7.44 4.09
CA ASP A 37 -0.92 8.19 5.09
C ASP A 37 -0.65 7.69 6.53
N VAL A 38 -0.51 6.37 6.73
CA VAL A 38 -0.15 5.79 8.05
C VAL A 38 1.26 6.24 8.47
N LEU A 39 2.22 6.19 7.55
CA LEU A 39 3.59 6.63 7.81
C LEU A 39 3.63 8.12 8.17
N ASP A 40 2.90 8.96 7.46
CA ASP A 40 2.86 10.41 7.69
C ASP A 40 2.30 10.75 9.08
N VAL A 41 1.22 10.06 9.50
CA VAL A 41 0.61 10.24 10.83
C VAL A 41 1.50 9.72 11.95
N THR A 42 2.09 8.54 11.78
CA THR A 42 2.95 7.92 12.83
C THR A 42 4.26 8.68 13.01
N GLN A 43 4.90 9.13 11.93
CA GLN A 43 6.09 9.98 12.00
C GLN A 43 5.79 11.34 12.62
N THR A 44 4.67 11.97 12.26
CA THR A 44 4.25 13.23 12.88
C THR A 44 4.05 13.06 14.38
N SER A 45 3.44 11.95 14.83
CA SER A 45 3.27 11.68 16.26
C SER A 45 4.59 11.49 17.00
N GLU A 46 5.56 10.80 16.40
CA GLU A 46 6.89 10.60 17.00
C GLU A 46 7.69 11.91 17.04
N GLN A 47 7.64 12.70 15.96
CA GLN A 47 8.26 14.02 15.86
C GLN A 47 7.67 15.04 16.86
N LEU A 48 6.36 14.99 17.10
CA LEU A 48 5.68 15.80 18.12
C LEU A 48 6.01 15.39 19.57
N GLY A 49 6.67 14.24 19.76
CA GLY A 49 7.10 13.71 21.06
C GLY A 49 8.11 14.56 21.85
N LYS A 50 8.46 15.77 21.40
CA LYS A 50 9.25 16.74 22.17
C LYS A 50 8.48 17.98 22.63
N THR A 51 7.30 18.28 22.09
CA THR A 51 6.43 19.35 22.62
C THR A 51 5.02 19.21 22.01
N ALA A 52 4.27 18.21 22.45
CA ALA A 52 2.87 18.04 22.04
C ALA A 52 2.02 19.19 22.60
N GLY A 53 1.87 20.24 21.81
CA GLY A 53 1.23 21.47 22.26
C GLY A 53 0.79 22.32 21.09
N LYS A 54 -0.41 22.00 20.61
CA LYS A 54 -1.25 22.75 19.66
C LYS A 54 -1.04 22.41 18.19
N ASP A 55 -2.19 22.38 17.53
CA ASP A 55 -2.43 22.25 16.11
C ASP A 55 -2.26 20.86 15.53
N THR A 56 -3.38 20.16 15.37
CA THR A 56 -3.60 19.34 14.17
C THR A 56 -5.07 18.98 14.03
N ALA A 57 -5.88 19.95 13.61
CA ALA A 57 -7.01 19.62 12.75
C ALA A 57 -6.43 19.43 11.35
N ALA A 58 -5.92 18.23 11.06
CA ALA A 58 -5.58 17.89 9.69
C ALA A 58 -6.90 17.82 8.90
N GLU A 59 -7.20 18.87 8.13
CA GLU A 59 -8.38 18.95 7.24
C GLU A 59 -8.36 17.92 6.09
N LYS A 60 -7.38 17.01 6.07
CA LYS A 60 -7.32 15.90 5.13
C LYS A 60 -8.07 14.69 5.69
N THR A 61 -9.08 14.25 4.96
CA THR A 61 -9.72 12.94 5.19
C THR A 61 -8.76 11.84 4.72
N THR A 62 -7.96 11.30 5.65
CA THR A 62 -7.05 10.16 5.41
C THR A 62 -7.65 8.86 5.95
N TYR A 63 -7.14 7.71 5.49
CA TYR A 63 -7.59 6.41 6.01
C TYR A 63 -7.40 6.26 7.52
N PRO A 64 -6.21 6.59 8.09
CA PRO A 64 -5.99 6.50 9.54
C PRO A 64 -6.90 7.42 10.34
N ALA A 65 -7.27 8.60 9.80
CA ALA A 65 -8.18 9.51 10.47
C ALA A 65 -9.62 8.98 10.54
N LEU A 66 -10.03 8.16 9.56
CA LEU A 66 -11.38 7.60 9.48
C LEU A 66 -11.52 6.25 10.20
N PHE A 67 -10.53 5.38 10.06
CA PHE A 67 -10.61 3.97 10.47
C PHE A 67 -9.61 3.62 11.59
N GLY A 68 -8.70 4.52 11.93
CA GLY A 68 -7.55 4.20 12.78
C GLY A 68 -6.45 3.47 12.01
N ILE A 69 -5.27 3.37 12.63
CA ILE A 69 -4.07 2.82 12.00
C ILE A 69 -4.25 1.33 11.68
N ASP A 70 -4.69 0.53 12.65
CA ASP A 70 -4.78 -0.93 12.51
C ASP A 70 -5.75 -1.35 11.40
N GLU A 71 -6.96 -0.75 11.36
CA GLU A 71 -7.93 -1.05 10.31
C GLU A 71 -7.44 -0.54 8.94
N SER A 72 -6.74 0.58 8.89
CA SER A 72 -6.14 1.08 7.66
C SER A 72 -5.11 0.10 7.09
N LEU A 73 -4.24 -0.45 7.93
CA LEU A 73 -3.27 -1.47 7.52
C LEU A 73 -3.95 -2.75 7.05
N GLN A 74 -5.00 -3.23 7.74
CA GLN A 74 -5.78 -4.38 7.28
C GLN A 74 -6.43 -4.15 5.91
N LYS A 75 -6.94 -2.94 5.65
CA LYS A 75 -7.47 -2.59 4.32
C LYS A 75 -6.39 -2.56 3.25
N ALA A 76 -5.20 -2.05 3.58
CA ALA A 76 -4.05 -2.07 2.68
C ALA A 76 -3.63 -3.51 2.33
N ASP A 77 -3.56 -4.39 3.32
CA ASP A 77 -3.25 -5.82 3.12
C ASP A 77 -4.28 -6.50 2.21
N ALA A 78 -5.57 -6.29 2.46
CA ALA A 78 -6.63 -6.85 1.61
C ALA A 78 -6.55 -6.38 0.15
N LEU A 79 -6.12 -5.13 -0.08
CA LEU A 79 -5.89 -4.60 -1.43
C LEU A 79 -4.65 -5.23 -2.09
N VAL A 80 -3.59 -5.51 -1.32
CA VAL A 80 -2.42 -6.23 -1.81
C VAL A 80 -2.78 -7.66 -2.19
N ASP A 81 -3.57 -8.36 -1.37
CA ASP A 81 -4.07 -9.70 -1.68
C ASP A 81 -4.90 -9.70 -2.96
N GLN A 82 -5.83 -8.74 -3.10
CA GLN A 82 -6.62 -8.58 -4.31
C GLN A 82 -5.72 -8.34 -5.54
N ALA A 83 -4.68 -7.52 -5.40
CA ALA A 83 -3.74 -7.28 -6.49
C ALA A 83 -3.00 -8.57 -6.91
N CYS A 84 -2.47 -9.32 -5.93
CA CYS A 84 -1.80 -10.60 -6.19
C CYS A 84 -2.72 -11.59 -6.92
N ASP A 85 -3.99 -11.65 -6.51
CA ASP A 85 -5.02 -12.48 -7.14
C ASP A 85 -5.27 -12.10 -8.61
N GLU A 86 -5.38 -10.80 -8.91
CA GLU A 86 -5.56 -10.31 -10.29
C GLU A 86 -4.36 -10.69 -11.18
N LEU A 87 -3.15 -10.58 -10.64
CA LEU A 87 -1.93 -10.94 -11.37
C LEU A 87 -1.85 -12.44 -11.61
N ALA A 88 -2.13 -13.27 -10.60
CA ALA A 88 -2.14 -14.72 -10.72
C ALA A 88 -3.13 -15.20 -11.80
N ARG A 89 -4.29 -14.55 -11.90
CA ARG A 89 -5.33 -14.86 -12.90
C ARG A 89 -5.00 -14.31 -14.30
N SER A 90 -4.14 -13.30 -14.39
CA SER A 90 -3.80 -12.67 -15.67
C SER A 90 -3.01 -13.57 -16.63
N ARG A 91 -2.33 -14.60 -16.10
CA ARG A 91 -1.35 -15.44 -16.84
C ARG A 91 -0.31 -14.64 -17.62
N VAL A 92 -0.12 -13.36 -17.29
CA VAL A 92 1.02 -12.59 -17.78
C VAL A 92 2.24 -13.26 -17.17
N ALA A 93 3.21 -13.66 -18.00
CA ALA A 93 4.45 -14.28 -17.55
C ALA A 93 5.34 -13.25 -16.84
N LEU A 94 4.90 -12.73 -15.68
CA LEU A 94 5.64 -11.78 -14.87
C LEU A 94 5.60 -12.23 -13.41
N LEU A 95 6.76 -12.70 -12.97
CA LEU A 95 7.19 -12.90 -11.57
C LEU A 95 6.34 -13.84 -10.72
N LYS A 96 6.94 -14.97 -10.32
CA LYS A 96 6.43 -15.77 -9.21
C LYS A 96 6.53 -14.94 -7.92
N PRO A 97 5.43 -14.73 -7.18
CA PRO A 97 5.49 -14.02 -5.91
C PRO A 97 6.31 -14.84 -4.91
N LYS A 98 7.27 -14.20 -4.26
CA LYS A 98 7.92 -14.74 -3.07
C LYS A 98 7.10 -14.25 -1.88
N PRO A 99 6.51 -15.12 -1.04
CA PRO A 99 5.88 -14.67 0.18
C PRO A 99 7.00 -14.24 1.11
N THR A 100 7.10 -12.95 1.42
CA THR A 100 7.97 -12.50 2.52
C THR A 100 7.32 -11.32 3.22
N ILE A 101 6.72 -11.70 4.35
CA ILE A 101 6.43 -10.94 5.57
C ILE A 101 7.17 -9.60 5.60
N ILE A 102 6.44 -8.50 5.56
CA ILE A 102 6.95 -7.22 6.08
C ILE A 102 6.96 -7.39 7.60
N SER A 103 8.03 -7.98 8.13
CA SER A 103 8.30 -7.87 9.55
C SER A 103 8.77 -6.45 9.74
N CYS A 104 7.94 -5.63 10.37
CA CYS A 104 8.40 -4.37 10.94
C CYS A 104 9.52 -4.71 11.93
N GLY A 105 10.77 -4.56 11.50
CA GLY A 105 11.95 -4.77 12.31
C GLY A 105 12.09 -3.62 13.29
N VAL A 106 11.50 -3.77 14.48
CA VAL A 106 11.91 -3.04 15.68
C VAL A 106 13.06 -3.79 16.35
N GLU A 107 14.24 -3.81 15.72
CA GLU A 107 15.47 -4.15 16.43
C GLU A 107 16.01 -2.89 17.12
N GLY A 108 15.52 -2.64 18.32
CA GLY A 108 16.17 -1.74 19.29
C GLY A 108 17.31 -2.47 20.01
N PRO A 109 18.39 -1.77 20.42
CA PRO A 109 19.54 -2.41 21.06
C PRO A 109 19.19 -2.82 22.51
N LEU A 110 19.29 -4.10 22.83
CA LEU A 110 19.46 -4.54 24.22
C LEU A 110 20.90 -4.20 24.65
N LEU A 111 21.05 -3.04 25.28
CA LEU A 111 22.13 -2.77 26.23
C LEU A 111 21.59 -3.01 27.64
N LEU A 112 21.86 -4.20 28.17
CA LEU A 112 22.02 -4.50 29.60
C LEU A 112 22.75 -5.85 29.74
#